data_AF-A0A0E2ATN0-F1
#
_entry.id   AF-A0A0E2ATN0-F1
#
_cell.length_a   1.000
_cell.length_b   1.000
_cell.length_c   1.000
_cell.angle_alpha   90.00
_cell.angle_beta   90.00
_cell.angle_gamma   90.00
#
_symmetry.space_group_name_H-M   'P 1'
#
loop_
_entity.id
_entity.type
_entity.pdbx_description
1 polymer ?
#
loop_
_entity_poly.entity_id
_entity_poly.type
_entity_poly.pdbx_seq_one_letter_code
_entity_poly.pdbx_strand_id
1 'polypeptide(L)'
;MNRIGTKRDKTASGYITESVRYKAQRCGGCPLRGSCFKAQGNRIIEVNHRLNQYKRQVRERLLSEEGVRHRGRRCIEPEAVFGQMKYNMAYRRFRHVGEDKVTMDFAFFAIAFNIKKMCAKMRKAGERLITLAKYIFMGLFITRYNGNIATCYQMNEKKAA
;
A
#
# COMPACT_ATOMS: atom_id res chain seq x y z
N MET A 1 36.96 -20.10 8.50
CA MET A 1 36.24 -21.38 8.28
C MET A 1 36.69 -21.94 6.94
N ASN A 2 36.79 -23.26 6.81
CA ASN A 2 37.26 -23.89 5.57
C ASN A 2 36.07 -24.42 4.76
N ARG A 3 36.09 -24.24 3.44
CA ARG A 3 35.09 -24.84 2.54
C ARG A 3 35.31 -26.34 2.49
N ILE A 4 34.29 -27.12 2.85
CA ILE A 4 34.35 -28.60 2.88
C ILE A 4 33.65 -29.26 1.69
N GLY A 5 32.78 -28.53 0.98
CA GLY A 5 32.14 -29.03 -0.23
C GLY A 5 30.87 -28.27 -0.60
N THR A 6 30.17 -28.76 -1.62
CA THR A 6 28.83 -28.31 -1.99
C THR A 6 27.81 -29.41 -1.70
N LYS A 7 26.60 -29.00 -1.36
CA LYS A 7 25.44 -29.86 -1.18
C LYS A 7 24.38 -29.44 -2.20
N ARG A 8 23.77 -30.41 -2.85
CA ARG A 8 22.66 -30.20 -3.79
C ARG A 8 21.39 -30.78 -3.16
N ASP A 9 20.37 -29.96 -3.04
CA ASP A 9 19.06 -30.34 -2.51
C ASP A 9 17.96 -29.97 -3.51
N LYS A 10 16.82 -30.68 -3.47
CA LYS A 10 15.63 -30.34 -4.25
C LYS A 10 14.57 -29.71 -3.34
N THR A 11 13.99 -28.59 -3.75
CA THR A 11 12.85 -27.98 -3.06
C THR A 11 11.58 -28.78 -3.30
N ALA A 12 10.53 -28.53 -2.51
CA ALA A 12 9.20 -29.11 -2.72
C ALA A 12 8.62 -28.80 -4.12
N SER A 13 9.00 -27.66 -4.71
CA SER A 13 8.64 -27.26 -6.08
C SER A 13 9.52 -27.89 -7.18
N GLY A 14 10.45 -28.78 -6.83
CA GLY A 14 11.34 -29.46 -7.78
C GLY A 14 12.60 -28.67 -8.17
N TYR A 15 12.81 -27.47 -7.62
CA TYR A 15 13.97 -26.64 -7.95
C TYR A 15 15.24 -27.18 -7.27
N ILE A 16 16.32 -27.29 -8.05
CA ILE A 16 17.62 -27.74 -7.55
C ILE A 16 18.35 -26.56 -6.93
N THR A 17 18.67 -26.67 -5.64
CA THR A 17 19.45 -25.68 -4.89
C THR A 17 20.84 -26.20 -4.62
N GLU A 18 21.83 -25.30 -4.68
CA GLU A 18 23.21 -25.59 -4.32
C GLU A 18 23.62 -24.74 -3.12
N SER A 19 24.11 -25.39 -2.06
CA SER A 19 24.63 -24.73 -0.87
C SER A 19 26.09 -25.11 -0.65
N VAL A 20 26.92 -24.11 -0.32
CA VAL A 20 28.32 -24.32 0.03
C VAL A 20 28.40 -24.59 1.53
N ARG A 21 29.10 -25.66 1.92
CA ARG A 21 29.34 -26.02 3.32
C ARG A 21 30.71 -25.51 3.78
N TYR A 22 30.70 -24.82 4.91
CA TYR A 22 31.89 -24.33 5.59
C TYR A 22 32.00 -24.96 6.98
N LYS A 23 33.20 -25.42 7.36
CA LYS A 23 33.48 -26.01 8.67
C LYS A 23 34.40 -25.11 9.47
N ALA A 24 34.10 -24.94 10.75
CA ALA A 24 34.99 -24.30 11.71
C ALA A 24 36.25 -25.17 11.94
N GLN A 25 37.40 -24.51 12.14
CA GLN A 25 38.68 -25.21 12.26
C GLN A 25 38.83 -25.89 13.63
N ARG A 26 38.49 -25.21 14.73
CA ARG A 26 38.56 -25.76 16.09
C ARG A 26 37.41 -25.22 16.96
N CYS A 27 36.48 -26.09 17.34
CA CYS A 27 35.41 -25.76 18.29
C CYS A 27 35.58 -26.42 19.67
N GLY A 28 36.55 -27.32 19.82
CA GLY A 28 36.86 -27.96 21.11
C GLY A 28 37.36 -26.95 22.14
N GLY A 29 36.82 -27.00 23.36
CA GLY A 29 37.17 -26.08 24.45
C GLY A 29 36.67 -24.64 24.28
N CYS A 30 35.83 -24.35 23.28
CA CYS A 30 35.29 -23.00 23.09
C CYS A 30 34.26 -22.68 24.19
N PRO A 31 34.44 -21.62 25.00
CA PRO A 31 33.50 -21.26 26.07
C PRO A 31 32.11 -20.89 25.53
N LEU A 32 32.04 -20.40 24.30
CA LEU A 32 30.79 -20.06 23.61
C LEU A 32 30.16 -21.24 22.87
N ARG A 33 30.69 -22.48 23.00
CA ARG A 33 30.16 -23.63 22.24
C ARG A 33 28.67 -23.86 22.51
N GLY A 34 28.26 -23.78 23.77
CA GLY A 34 26.87 -24.00 24.20
C GLY A 34 25.87 -23.03 23.56
N SER A 35 26.26 -21.77 23.36
CA SER A 35 25.42 -20.74 22.72
C SER A 35 25.58 -20.67 21.20
N CYS A 36 26.68 -21.20 20.65
CA CYS A 36 27.04 -21.07 19.23
C CYS A 36 26.35 -22.11 18.33
N PHE A 37 26.33 -23.40 18.70
CA PHE A 37 25.65 -24.47 17.94
C PHE A 37 25.50 -25.76 18.76
N LYS A 38 24.52 -26.61 18.43
CA LYS A 38 24.18 -27.81 19.21
C LYS A 38 24.75 -29.14 18.69
N ALA A 39 25.34 -29.16 17.49
CA ALA A 39 25.81 -30.40 16.86
C ALA A 39 27.13 -30.93 17.47
N GLN A 40 27.40 -32.22 17.29
CA GLN A 40 28.69 -32.83 17.64
C GLN A 40 29.80 -32.39 16.67
N GLY A 41 31.04 -32.31 17.15
CA GLY A 41 32.21 -31.91 16.36
C GLY A 41 32.36 -30.40 16.19
N ASN A 42 32.91 -29.96 15.05
CA ASN A 42 33.06 -28.54 14.70
C ASN A 42 31.82 -28.02 13.97
N ARG A 43 31.48 -26.75 14.20
CA ARG A 43 30.34 -26.07 13.55
C ARG A 43 30.43 -26.16 12.02
N ILE A 44 29.33 -26.54 11.38
CA ILE A 44 29.15 -26.51 9.93
C ILE A 44 28.08 -25.46 9.60
N ILE A 45 28.34 -24.61 8.62
CA ILE A 45 27.40 -23.62 8.10
C ILE A 45 27.17 -23.90 6.62
N GLU A 46 25.90 -23.90 6.22
CA GLU A 46 25.47 -23.98 4.83
C GLU A 46 25.07 -22.59 4.33
N VAL A 47 25.65 -22.16 3.21
CA VAL A 47 25.33 -20.88 2.58
C VAL A 47 24.97 -21.10 1.12
N ASN A 48 23.75 -20.70 0.75
CA ASN A 48 23.33 -20.63 -0.64
C ASN A 48 23.55 -19.19 -1.16
N HIS A 49 24.69 -18.99 -1.84
CA HIS A 49 25.10 -17.68 -2.34
C HIS A 49 24.14 -17.12 -3.39
N ARG A 50 23.61 -17.99 -4.27
CA ARG A 50 22.66 -17.60 -5.31
C ARG A 50 21.33 -17.13 -4.71
N LEU A 51 20.81 -17.83 -3.72
CA LEU A 51 19.62 -17.41 -2.99
C LEU A 51 19.83 -16.08 -2.26
N ASN A 52 21.00 -15.89 -1.64
CA ASN A 52 21.34 -14.63 -0.98
C ASN A 52 21.41 -13.47 -1.96
N GLN A 53 21.92 -13.69 -3.18
CA GLN A 53 21.91 -12.69 -4.25
C GLN A 53 20.48 -12.30 -4.65
N TYR A 54 19.58 -13.28 -4.85
CA TYR A 54 18.17 -12.97 -5.14
C TYR A 54 17.49 -12.20 -4.00
N LYS A 55 17.72 -12.61 -2.74
CA LYS A 55 17.21 -11.90 -1.57
C LYS A 55 17.72 -10.46 -1.51
N ARG A 56 18.98 -10.22 -1.89
CA ARG A 56 19.56 -8.89 -1.98
C ARG A 56 18.87 -8.04 -3.04
N GLN A 57 18.70 -8.56 -4.26
CA GLN A 57 17.99 -7.86 -5.34
C GLN A 57 16.55 -7.50 -4.96
N VAL A 58 15.83 -8.43 -4.32
CA VAL A 58 14.47 -8.18 -3.82
C VAL A 58 14.48 -7.06 -2.77
N ARG A 59 15.42 -7.10 -1.82
CA ARG A 59 15.55 -6.06 -0.79
C ARG A 59 15.85 -4.70 -1.41
N GLU A 60 16.78 -4.63 -2.35
CA GLU A 60 17.13 -3.39 -3.05
C GLU A 60 15.92 -2.81 -3.79
N ARG A 61 15.15 -3.64 -4.49
CA ARG A 61 13.90 -3.21 -5.15
C ARG A 61 12.84 -2.73 -4.17
N LEU A 62 12.63 -3.46 -3.07
CA LEU A 62 11.63 -3.09 -2.05
C LEU A 62 11.99 -1.81 -1.29
N LEU A 63 13.28 -1.55 -1.07
CA LEU A 63 13.78 -0.37 -0.37
C LEU A 63 14.05 0.82 -1.31
N SER A 64 14.00 0.61 -2.63
CA SER A 64 14.06 1.71 -3.59
C SER A 64 12.91 2.69 -3.36
N GLU A 65 13.09 3.94 -3.80
CA GLU A 65 12.03 4.96 -3.74
C GLU A 65 10.74 4.48 -4.42
N GLU A 66 10.87 3.79 -5.55
CA GLU A 66 9.73 3.22 -6.25
C GLU A 66 9.03 2.14 -5.42
N GLY A 67 9.79 1.25 -4.79
CA GLY A 67 9.29 0.20 -3.90
C GLY A 67 8.55 0.77 -2.69
N VAL A 68 9.09 1.81 -2.06
CA VAL A 68 8.46 2.53 -0.95
C VAL A 68 7.17 3.21 -1.41
N ARG A 69 7.19 3.87 -2.58
CA ARG A 69 6.01 4.51 -3.18
C ARG A 69 4.89 3.50 -3.45
N HIS A 70 5.23 2.35 -4.06
CA HIS A 70 4.27 1.28 -4.32
C HIS A 70 3.71 0.68 -3.02
N ARG A 71 4.55 0.54 -1.98
CA ARG A 71 4.11 0.09 -0.65
C ARG A 71 3.08 1.02 -0.04
N GLY A 72 3.28 2.33 -0.14
CA GLY A 72 2.30 3.33 0.34
C GLY A 72 0.99 3.30 -0.44
N ARG A 73 1.04 3.09 -1.76
CA ARG A 73 -0.15 2.99 -2.62
C ARG A 73 -0.97 1.73 -2.36
N ARG A 74 -0.35 0.65 -1.87
CA ARG A 74 -1.03 -0.62 -1.60
C ARG A 74 -2.24 -0.48 -0.66
N CYS A 75 -2.12 0.35 0.38
CA CYS A 75 -3.22 0.60 1.32
C CYS A 75 -4.42 1.28 0.64
N ILE A 76 -4.16 2.13 -0.36
CA ILE A 76 -5.14 3.01 -1.00
C ILE A 76 -5.79 2.35 -2.21
N GLU A 77 -5.00 1.66 -3.02
CA GLU A 77 -5.42 1.10 -4.30
C GLU A 77 -5.98 -0.33 -4.12
N PRO A 78 -5.17 -1.39 -3.92
CA PRO A 78 -5.71 -2.74 -3.81
C PRO A 78 -6.41 -3.00 -2.46
N GLU A 79 -5.81 -2.64 -1.32
CA GLU A 79 -6.34 -3.07 -0.02
C GLU A 79 -7.68 -2.43 0.32
N ALA A 80 -7.85 -1.14 0.05
CA ALA A 80 -9.13 -0.46 0.24
C ALA A 80 -10.23 -1.06 -0.64
N VAL A 81 -9.93 -1.39 -1.91
CA VAL A 81 -10.89 -1.99 -2.83
C VAL A 81 -11.31 -3.38 -2.35
N PHE A 82 -10.35 -4.24 -2.00
CA PHE A 82 -10.64 -5.58 -1.50
C PHE A 82 -11.36 -5.56 -0.15
N GLY A 83 -11.04 -4.60 0.72
CA GLY A 83 -11.74 -4.39 1.98
C GLY A 83 -13.23 -4.06 1.74
N GLN A 84 -13.51 -3.09 0.87
CA GLN A 84 -14.88 -2.73 0.52
C GLN A 84 -15.63 -3.88 -0.15
N MET A 85 -14.98 -4.61 -1.06
CA MET A 85 -15.55 -5.78 -1.73
C MET A 85 -16.01 -6.84 -0.71
N LYS A 86 -15.15 -7.18 0.26
CA LYS A 86 -15.42 -8.27 1.21
C LYS A 86 -16.34 -7.88 2.35
N TYR A 87 -16.17 -6.70 2.93
CA TYR A 87 -16.89 -6.27 4.13
C TYR A 87 -18.16 -5.48 3.79
N ASN A 88 -18.07 -4.50 2.89
CA ASN A 88 -19.21 -3.62 2.61
C ASN A 88 -20.16 -4.22 1.56
N MET A 89 -19.63 -5.00 0.62
CA MET A 89 -20.41 -5.61 -0.47
C MET A 89 -20.67 -7.11 -0.26
N ALA A 90 -20.17 -7.68 0.85
CA ALA A 90 -20.26 -9.11 1.19
C ALA A 90 -19.78 -10.07 0.09
N TYR A 91 -18.97 -9.59 -0.87
CA TYR A 91 -18.47 -10.39 -1.98
C TYR A 91 -17.16 -11.06 -1.56
N ARG A 92 -17.29 -12.21 -0.91
CA ARG A 92 -16.17 -12.95 -0.30
C ARG A 92 -15.62 -14.09 -1.17
N ARG A 93 -16.43 -14.60 -2.10
CA ARG A 93 -16.09 -15.73 -2.99
C ARG A 93 -16.67 -15.47 -4.38
N PHE A 94 -15.89 -15.77 -5.41
CA PHE A 94 -16.38 -15.79 -6.78
C PHE A 94 -17.43 -16.88 -6.96
N ARG A 95 -18.45 -16.61 -7.77
CA ARG A 95 -19.54 -17.57 -7.99
C ARG A 95 -19.19 -18.59 -9.06
N HIS A 96 -18.35 -18.19 -10.02
CA HIS A 96 -17.90 -19.06 -11.09
C HIS A 96 -16.59 -19.78 -10.75
N VAL A 97 -16.40 -20.94 -11.39
CA VAL A 97 -15.21 -21.78 -11.27
C VAL A 97 -14.50 -21.82 -12.63
N GLY A 98 -13.18 -21.78 -12.61
CA GLY A 98 -12.33 -21.67 -13.79
C GLY A 98 -11.73 -20.28 -13.93
N GLU A 99 -10.45 -20.20 -14.31
CA GLU A 99 -9.68 -18.96 -14.38
C GLU A 99 -10.35 -17.91 -15.27
N ASP A 100 -10.83 -18.31 -16.45
CA ASP A 100 -11.47 -17.40 -17.40
C ASP A 100 -12.73 -16.75 -16.82
N LYS A 101 -13.57 -17.54 -16.15
CA LYS A 101 -14.84 -17.05 -15.59
C LYS A 101 -14.62 -16.20 -14.35
N VAL A 102 -13.66 -16.56 -13.50
CA VAL A 102 -13.27 -15.74 -12.34
C VAL A 102 -12.68 -14.41 -12.80
N THR A 103 -11.88 -14.42 -13.87
CA THR A 103 -11.30 -13.21 -14.47
C THR A 103 -12.40 -12.30 -15.00
N MET A 104 -13.40 -12.85 -15.69
CA MET A 104 -14.58 -12.12 -16.15
C MET A 104 -15.35 -11.47 -14.99
N ASP A 105 -15.67 -12.24 -13.94
CA ASP A 105 -16.36 -11.72 -12.74
C ASP A 105 -15.60 -10.55 -12.11
N PHE A 106 -14.27 -10.70 -11.98
CA PHE A 106 -13.42 -9.67 -11.41
C PHE A 106 -13.34 -8.43 -12.31
N ALA A 107 -13.30 -8.60 -13.64
CA ALA A 107 -13.29 -7.48 -14.58
C ALA A 107 -14.58 -6.64 -14.48
N PHE A 108 -15.74 -7.29 -14.44
CA PHE A 108 -17.01 -6.59 -14.24
C PHE A 108 -17.06 -5.85 -12.91
N PHE A 109 -16.58 -6.49 -11.84
CA PHE A 109 -16.48 -5.84 -10.54
C PHE A 109 -15.58 -4.59 -10.61
N ALA A 110 -14.41 -4.69 -11.22
CA ALA A 110 -13.47 -3.58 -11.35
C ALA A 110 -14.07 -2.40 -12.14
N ILE A 111 -14.77 -2.67 -13.24
CA ILE A 111 -15.46 -1.66 -14.04
C ILE A 111 -16.54 -0.96 -13.20
N ALA A 112 -17.43 -1.74 -12.58
CA ALA A 112 -18.51 -1.20 -11.75
C ALA A 112 -17.96 -0.37 -10.58
N PHE A 113 -16.89 -0.84 -9.95
CA PHE A 113 -16.25 -0.15 -8.83
C PHE A 113 -15.59 1.17 -9.28
N ASN A 114 -14.96 1.20 -10.45
CA ASN A 114 -14.39 2.42 -11.03
C ASN A 114 -15.47 3.44 -11.37
N ILE A 115 -16.59 3.00 -11.97
CA ILE A 115 -17.75 3.87 -12.24
C ILE A 115 -18.28 4.45 -10.92
N LYS A 116 -18.47 3.61 -9.89
CA LYS A 116 -18.89 4.06 -8.56
C LYS A 116 -17.96 5.14 -7.98
N LYS A 117 -16.64 4.96 -8.12
CA LYS A 117 -15.63 5.96 -7.71
C LYS A 117 -15.76 7.26 -8.51
N MET A 118 -15.98 7.19 -9.82
CA MET A 118 -16.17 8.36 -10.68
C MET A 118 -17.41 9.16 -10.27
N CYS A 119 -18.56 8.49 -10.10
CA CYS A 119 -19.80 9.14 -9.66
C CYS A 119 -19.62 9.84 -8.30
N ALA A 120 -18.92 9.20 -7.35
CA ALA A 120 -18.64 9.81 -6.05
C ALA A 120 -17.74 11.07 -6.15
N LYS A 121 -16.75 11.06 -7.07
CA LYS A 121 -15.91 12.24 -7.34
C LYS A 121 -16.72 13.38 -7.94
N MET A 122 -17.58 13.08 -8.93
CA MET A 122 -18.45 14.06 -9.57
C MET A 122 -19.42 14.70 -8.57
N ARG A 123 -20.06 13.90 -7.71
CA ARG A 123 -20.94 14.41 -6.64
C ARG A 123 -20.20 15.36 -5.70
N LYS A 124 -19.02 14.99 -5.21
CA LYS A 124 -18.20 15.85 -4.34
C LYS A 124 -17.73 17.14 -5.03
N ALA A 125 -17.52 17.11 -6.35
CA ALA A 125 -17.21 18.33 -7.11
C ALA A 125 -18.44 19.25 -7.18
N GLY A 126 -19.63 18.70 -7.47
CA GLY A 126 -20.88 19.44 -7.47
C GLY A 126 -21.21 20.06 -6.11
N GLU A 127 -21.04 19.33 -5.01
CA GLU A 127 -21.25 19.84 -3.64
C GLU A 127 -20.35 21.03 -3.31
N ARG A 128 -19.08 20.98 -3.75
CA ARG A 128 -18.14 22.11 -3.57
C ARG A 128 -18.58 23.34 -4.36
N LEU A 129 -19.04 23.16 -5.60
CA LEU A 129 -19.59 24.25 -6.42
C LEU A 129 -20.82 24.89 -5.77
N ILE A 130 -21.76 24.07 -5.28
CA ILE A 130 -22.96 24.56 -4.58
C ILE A 130 -22.56 25.32 -3.30
N THR A 131 -21.58 24.81 -2.56
CA THR A 131 -21.11 25.45 -1.32
C THR A 131 -20.47 26.81 -1.62
N LEU A 132 -19.63 26.89 -2.65
CA LEU A 132 -19.02 28.14 -3.11
C LEU A 132 -20.08 29.16 -3.54
N ALA A 133 -21.08 28.71 -4.32
CA ALA A 133 -22.18 29.56 -4.76
C ALA A 133 -22.97 30.12 -3.57
N LYS A 134 -23.29 29.29 -2.56
CA LYS A 134 -23.96 29.74 -1.34
C LYS A 134 -23.16 30.82 -0.59
N TYR A 135 -21.84 30.66 -0.48
CA TYR A 135 -20.97 31.66 0.15
C TYR A 135 -20.95 32.99 -0.63
N ILE A 136 -20.87 32.93 -1.97
CA ILE A 136 -20.89 34.13 -2.82
C ILE A 136 -22.24 34.86 -2.70
N PHE A 137 -23.36 34.13 -2.76
CA PHE A 137 -24.70 34.71 -2.60
C PHE A 137 -24.91 35.32 -1.21
N MET A 138 -24.47 34.66 -0.13
CA MET A 138 -24.50 35.25 1.21
C MET A 138 -23.64 36.52 1.29
N GLY A 139 -22.43 36.52 0.72
CA GLY A 139 -21.56 37.69 0.69
C GLY A 139 -22.18 38.88 -0.04
N LEU A 140 -22.80 38.64 -1.20
CA LEU A 140 -23.56 39.66 -1.95
C LEU A 140 -24.75 40.21 -1.16
N PHE A 141 -25.42 39.37 -0.37
CA PHE A 141 -26.53 39.79 0.47
C PHE A 141 -26.08 40.69 1.62
N ILE A 142 -24.96 40.32 2.26
CA ILE A 142 -24.36 41.11 3.36
C ILE A 142 -23.86 42.46 2.84
N THR A 143 -23.16 42.52 1.71
CA THR A 143 -22.69 43.79 1.13
C THR A 143 -23.86 44.70 0.70
N ARG A 144 -24.92 44.12 0.14
CA ARG A 144 -26.15 44.87 -0.20
C ARG A 144 -26.86 45.42 1.03
N TYR A 145 -26.96 44.64 2.10
CA TYR A 145 -27.59 45.08 3.35
C TYR A 145 -26.80 46.21 4.02
N ASN A 146 -25.47 46.07 4.11
CA ASN A 146 -24.59 47.10 4.67
C ASN A 146 -24.56 48.38 3.81
N GLY A 147 -24.60 48.25 2.47
CA GLY A 147 -24.73 49.39 1.57
C GLY A 147 -26.04 50.16 1.74
N ASN A 148 -27.17 49.45 1.89
CA ASN A 148 -28.47 50.06 2.17
C ASN A 148 -28.49 50.81 3.51
N ILE A 149 -27.85 50.26 4.55
CA ILE A 149 -27.71 50.95 5.85
C ILE A 149 -26.89 52.23 5.69
N ALA A 150 -25.74 52.18 5.02
CA ALA A 150 -24.89 53.35 4.79
C ALA A 150 -25.61 54.47 4.02
N THR A 151 -26.40 54.12 2.98
CA THR A 151 -27.21 55.09 2.24
C THR A 151 -28.32 55.72 3.10
N CYS A 152 -28.94 54.95 4.00
CA CYS A 152 -29.95 55.48 4.93
C CYS A 152 -29.33 56.47 5.94
N TYR A 153 -28.13 56.20 6.44
CA TYR A 153 -27.40 57.14 7.30
C TYR A 153 -27.05 58.44 6.57
N GLN A 154 -26.51 58.36 5.36
CA GLN A 154 -26.19 59.55 4.55
C GLN A 154 -27.43 60.38 4.16
N MET A 155 -28.59 59.75 3.97
CA MET A 155 -29.85 60.45 3.71
C MET A 155 -30.41 61.17 4.94
N ASN A 156 -30.16 60.64 6.14
CA ASN A 156 -30.58 61.28 7.39
C ASN A 156 -29.69 62.48 7.75
N GLU A 157 -28.38 62.39 7.52
CA GLU A 157 -27.46 63.52 7.73
C GLU A 157 -27.75 64.70 6.79
N LYS A 158 -28.09 64.43 5.52
CA LYS A 158 -28.46 65.49 4.54
C LYS A 158 -29.81 66.17 4.81
N LYS A 159 -30.66 65.58 5.65
CA LYS A 159 -31.94 66.20 6.08
C LYS A 159 -31.82 66.98 7.40
N ALA A 160 -30.71 66.81 8.11
CA ALA A 160 -30.43 67.47 9.39
C ALA A 160 -29.51 68.69 9.25
N ALA A 161 -29.00 68.97 8.05
CA ALA A 161 -28.30 70.19 7.65
C ALA A 161 -29.23 71.09 6.83
#